data_AF-A0A857V9J3-F1
#
_entry.id   AF-A0A857V9J3-F1
#
_cell.length_a   1.000
_cell.length_b   1.000
_cell.length_c   1.000
_cell.angle_alpha   90.00
_cell.angle_beta   90.00
_cell.angle_gamma   90.00
#
_symmetry.space_group_name_H-M   'P 1'
#
loop_
_entity.id
_entity.type
_entity.pdbx_description
1 polymer ?
#
loop_
_entity_poly.entity_id
_entity_poly.type
_entity_poly.pdbx_seq_one_letter_code
_entity_poly.pdbx_strand_id
1 'polypeptide(L)'
;MKKFLLSVGLSISICLGVLFTSLPVSATLNDFDPGNIMDDTVATNYGSMNAQQIQAFLNSKVPQCDTNGSQPAREFGRPDISRAQYASLRGWHGPPYTCLRDYRSGDRRSAAQLIFDAAQKYHVNPQLLIVLLQKEQALVTDVWPTRGQFRSATGYGCPDTAACDSKYFGLENQLEWAAKHFHYIITRNPNWYSPYTTGVNFVRWSPNAACGGSHVNIQNWTTAALYSYTPYQPNAAALAAGYGTGNGCSAYGNRNFYNYFTDWFGGTRSSSSFACRDGQNLPGIATGARITPTRINGGRDTLTVTVPNNTGSKCAEIHTWTDAHLQAWSQHVATNSYTFNQQYSKVISQKVNHKNTVLTKVDYNGTASGRVEFHVWTQDGLRWLAHTATTAGPIDPLLSEVITADTNGDGIDEYYLINYEQTNTGMIEVHGWSNNGTSWFRHTATSHPAASMNTGRVIAADLDGDKKDEFIYVKYGNTSSGRVEFHVWDSSLKSWVRHTASNYPQAGYVVATNDIVAADLFGRGRDTIYYIKYRDTPHNKIEVHGWGDNQQSWDSHISTSSGTY
;
A
#
# COMPACT_ATOMS: atom_id res chain seq x y z
N MET A 1 -30.51 21.15 -56.95
CA MET A 1 -31.76 21.82 -57.38
C MET A 1 -32.74 21.80 -56.22
N LYS A 2 -33.53 22.88 -56.02
CA LYS A 2 -34.51 23.13 -54.93
C LYS A 2 -33.85 23.20 -53.52
N LYS A 3 -33.71 24.37 -52.88
CA LYS A 3 -34.72 25.32 -52.30
C LYS A 3 -35.58 24.61 -51.23
N PHE A 4 -35.84 25.14 -50.04
CA PHE A 4 -35.70 26.49 -49.42
C PHE A 4 -35.28 26.33 -47.93
N LEU A 5 -35.17 27.31 -47.02
CA LEU A 5 -35.50 28.76 -46.93
C LEU A 5 -34.49 29.48 -45.99
N LEU A 6 -34.87 30.59 -45.35
CA LEU A 6 -34.23 31.25 -44.20
C LEU A 6 -35.22 31.30 -43.03
N SER A 7 -34.71 31.35 -41.78
CA SER A 7 -35.38 32.05 -40.67
C SER A 7 -34.33 32.57 -39.69
N VAL A 8 -34.46 33.85 -39.31
CA VAL A 8 -33.49 34.62 -38.51
C VAL A 8 -33.87 34.60 -37.03
N GLY A 9 -32.85 34.51 -36.16
CA GLY A 9 -32.84 35.21 -34.88
C GLY A 9 -33.27 34.42 -33.63
N LEU A 10 -32.29 34.06 -32.80
CA LEU A 10 -32.25 34.54 -31.42
C LEU A 10 -30.81 34.48 -30.88
N SER A 11 -30.23 35.62 -30.53
CA SER A 11 -28.89 35.69 -29.94
C SER A 11 -28.96 35.33 -28.45
N ILE A 12 -28.88 34.04 -28.12
CA ILE A 12 -28.58 33.59 -26.77
C ILE A 12 -27.05 33.56 -26.64
N SER A 13 -26.48 34.50 -25.89
CA SER A 13 -25.11 34.37 -25.39
C SER A 13 -25.05 33.22 -24.41
N ILE A 14 -24.86 32.01 -24.92
CA ILE A 14 -24.38 30.89 -24.11
C ILE A 14 -22.97 31.27 -23.70
N CYS A 15 -22.85 31.80 -22.47
CA CYS A 15 -21.58 31.90 -21.79
C CYS A 15 -21.05 30.47 -21.70
N LEU A 16 -20.04 30.16 -22.52
CA LEU A 16 -19.47 28.82 -22.61
C LEU A 16 -18.63 28.60 -21.35
N GLY A 17 -19.33 28.34 -20.24
CA GLY A 17 -18.73 27.96 -18.98
C GLY A 17 -17.90 26.72 -19.25
N VAL A 18 -16.59 26.88 -19.18
CA VAL A 18 -15.65 25.76 -19.28
C VAL A 18 -15.90 24.92 -18.03
N LEU A 19 -16.78 23.93 -18.18
CA LEU A 19 -16.93 22.83 -17.25
C LEU A 19 -15.62 22.06 -17.28
N PHE A 20 -14.66 22.53 -16.48
CA PHE A 20 -13.59 21.70 -15.96
C PHE A 20 -14.27 20.62 -15.13
N THR A 21 -14.69 19.54 -15.79
CA THR A 21 -14.89 18.27 -15.14
C THR A 21 -13.53 17.84 -14.62
N SER A 22 -13.20 18.26 -13.39
CA SER A 22 -12.15 17.65 -12.61
C SER A 22 -12.51 16.18 -12.52
N LEU A 23 -11.84 15.35 -13.33
CA LEU A 23 -11.89 13.91 -13.15
C LEU A 23 -11.55 13.65 -11.68
N PRO A 24 -12.37 12.90 -10.93
CA PRO A 24 -12.00 12.55 -9.58
C PRO A 24 -10.64 11.85 -9.68
N VAL A 25 -9.66 12.34 -8.91
CA VAL A 25 -8.42 11.61 -8.68
C VAL A 25 -8.80 10.45 -7.77
N SER A 26 -9.40 9.42 -8.37
CA SER A 26 -9.47 8.11 -7.77
C SER A 26 -8.02 7.67 -7.60
N ALA A 27 -7.56 7.66 -6.35
CA ALA A 27 -6.25 7.14 -6.00
C ALA A 27 -6.25 5.63 -6.23
N THR A 28 -6.12 5.20 -7.49
CA THR A 28 -5.85 3.81 -7.82
C THR A 28 -4.45 3.49 -7.32
N LEU A 29 -4.37 2.95 -6.10
CA LEU A 29 -3.11 2.64 -5.40
C LEU A 29 -2.41 1.43 -5.99
N ASN A 30 -1.95 1.63 -7.21
CA ASN A 30 -0.69 1.08 -7.63
C ASN A 30 0.33 2.20 -7.49
N ASP A 31 1.20 2.11 -6.49
CA ASP A 31 2.44 2.92 -6.36
C ASP A 31 3.44 2.63 -7.50
N PHE A 32 3.03 1.85 -8.50
CA PHE A 32 3.64 1.69 -9.81
C PHE A 32 3.90 3.04 -10.47
N ASP A 33 5.17 3.38 -10.60
CA ASP A 33 5.62 4.53 -11.39
C ASP A 33 6.16 3.97 -12.71
N PRO A 34 5.57 4.29 -13.88
CA PRO A 34 6.08 3.80 -15.15
C PRO A 34 7.52 4.28 -15.43
N GLY A 35 7.94 5.41 -14.85
CA GLY A 35 9.32 5.92 -14.93
C GLY A 35 10.29 5.29 -13.92
N ASN A 36 9.80 4.72 -12.83
CA ASN A 36 10.60 3.98 -11.85
C ASN A 36 9.81 2.78 -11.28
N ILE A 37 9.88 1.67 -12.02
CA ILE A 37 9.24 0.40 -11.64
C ILE A 37 10.04 -0.27 -10.51
N MET A 38 11.37 -0.18 -10.56
CA MET A 38 12.29 -0.66 -9.53
C MET A 38 13.61 0.14 -9.57
N ASP A 39 14.17 0.42 -8.40
CA ASP A 39 15.47 1.10 -8.23
C ASP A 39 16.64 0.19 -8.62
N ASP A 40 17.70 0.77 -9.21
CA ASP A 40 18.96 0.06 -9.52
C ASP A 40 19.60 -0.57 -8.28
N THR A 41 19.47 0.07 -7.12
CA THR A 41 19.97 -0.45 -5.82
C THR A 41 19.21 -1.69 -5.35
N VAL A 42 17.90 -1.79 -5.65
CA VAL A 42 17.09 -2.97 -5.33
C VAL A 42 17.36 -4.09 -6.32
N ALA A 43 17.48 -3.79 -7.61
CA ALA A 43 17.75 -4.78 -8.65
C ALA A 43 19.18 -5.36 -8.62
N THR A 44 20.16 -4.60 -8.10
CA THR A 44 21.54 -5.06 -7.94
C THR A 44 21.85 -5.63 -6.55
N ASN A 45 20.87 -5.72 -5.64
CA ASN A 45 21.04 -6.37 -4.34
C ASN A 45 21.07 -7.90 -4.47
N TYR A 46 22.15 -8.45 -5.02
CA TYR A 46 22.39 -9.89 -5.15
C TYR A 46 22.57 -10.60 -3.80
N GLY A 47 22.73 -9.86 -2.70
CA GLY A 47 22.78 -10.39 -1.34
C GLY A 47 21.42 -10.53 -0.65
N SER A 48 20.32 -10.16 -1.30
CA SER A 48 18.98 -10.12 -0.67
C SER A 48 18.46 -11.48 -0.19
N MET A 49 18.88 -12.59 -0.82
CA MET A 49 18.56 -13.95 -0.41
C MET A 49 19.72 -14.91 -0.73
N ASN A 50 20.06 -15.77 0.22
CA ASN A 50 20.90 -16.94 -0.01
C ASN A 50 20.07 -18.15 -0.52
N ALA A 51 20.73 -19.19 -1.01
CA ALA A 51 20.06 -20.38 -1.55
C ALA A 51 19.08 -21.08 -0.56
N GLN A 52 19.34 -21.03 0.75
CA GLN A 52 18.45 -21.61 1.76
C GLN A 52 17.17 -20.76 1.92
N GLN A 53 17.31 -19.43 1.96
CA GLN A 53 16.17 -18.51 2.00
C GLN A 53 15.31 -18.63 0.73
N ILE A 54 15.94 -18.78 -0.45
CA ILE A 54 15.22 -19.01 -1.70
C ILE A 54 14.46 -20.34 -1.65
N GLN A 55 15.09 -21.42 -1.17
CA GLN A 55 14.40 -22.71 -1.03
C GLN A 55 13.24 -22.64 -0.02
N ALA A 56 13.41 -21.95 1.11
CA ALA A 56 12.35 -21.74 2.10
C ALA A 56 11.17 -20.94 1.52
N PHE A 57 11.45 -19.91 0.72
CA PHE A 57 10.43 -19.15 0.00
C PHE A 57 9.69 -20.00 -1.04
N LEU A 58 10.41 -20.75 -1.89
CA LEU A 58 9.78 -21.66 -2.83
C LEU A 58 8.92 -22.69 -2.10
N ASN A 59 9.40 -23.20 -0.95
CA ASN A 59 8.64 -24.12 -0.10
C ASN A 59 7.34 -23.48 0.42
N SER A 60 7.35 -22.22 0.87
CA SER A 60 6.14 -21.55 1.40
C SER A 60 5.07 -21.24 0.35
N LYS A 61 5.43 -21.13 -0.95
CA LYS A 61 4.49 -20.77 -2.02
C LYS A 61 3.59 -21.90 -2.54
N VAL A 62 4.03 -23.17 -2.47
CA VAL A 62 3.21 -24.34 -2.90
C VAL A 62 3.24 -25.53 -1.91
N PRO A 63 2.70 -25.39 -0.67
CA PRO A 63 2.43 -26.45 0.32
C PRO A 63 2.76 -27.90 -0.06
N GLN A 64 1.96 -28.39 -1.00
CA GLN A 64 1.98 -29.73 -1.57
C GLN A 64 1.95 -29.65 -3.10
N CYS A 65 2.63 -30.58 -3.75
CA CYS A 65 2.62 -30.72 -5.21
C CYS A 65 1.57 -31.73 -5.67
N ASP A 66 0.88 -31.44 -6.75
CA ASP A 66 0.02 -32.40 -7.45
C ASP A 66 0.86 -33.23 -8.43
N THR A 67 1.86 -33.95 -7.89
CA THR A 67 2.83 -34.75 -8.65
C THR A 67 2.18 -35.73 -9.62
N ASN A 68 0.98 -36.23 -9.32
CA ASN A 68 0.26 -37.18 -10.18
C ASN A 68 -0.77 -36.51 -11.11
N GLY A 69 -0.93 -35.19 -11.08
CA GLY A 69 -1.98 -34.48 -11.83
C GLY A 69 -3.38 -34.99 -11.47
N SER A 70 -3.58 -35.29 -10.20
CA SER A 70 -4.76 -35.92 -9.61
C SER A 70 -5.90 -34.94 -9.37
N GLN A 71 -5.61 -33.65 -9.20
CA GLN A 71 -6.61 -32.63 -8.94
C GLN A 71 -7.40 -32.28 -10.22
N PRO A 72 -8.62 -31.74 -10.11
CA PRO A 72 -9.42 -31.35 -11.27
C PRO A 72 -8.82 -30.16 -12.01
N ALA A 73 -8.89 -30.15 -13.34
CA ALA A 73 -8.35 -29.10 -14.21
C ALA A 73 -9.24 -27.83 -14.26
N ARG A 74 -9.55 -27.25 -13.09
CA ARG A 74 -10.47 -26.11 -12.92
C ARG A 74 -10.01 -24.86 -13.65
N GLU A 75 -8.70 -24.61 -13.64
CA GLU A 75 -8.03 -23.49 -14.32
C GLU A 75 -8.25 -23.49 -15.85
N PHE A 76 -8.60 -24.64 -16.43
CA PHE A 76 -8.90 -24.79 -17.86
C PHE A 76 -10.40 -25.00 -18.13
N GLY A 77 -11.27 -24.70 -17.16
CA GLY A 77 -12.72 -24.89 -17.27
C GLY A 77 -13.15 -26.37 -17.32
N ARG A 78 -12.29 -27.30 -16.87
CA ARG A 78 -12.51 -28.75 -16.94
C ARG A 78 -12.46 -29.41 -15.55
N PRO A 79 -13.43 -29.10 -14.65
CA PRO A 79 -13.52 -29.71 -13.32
C PRO A 79 -13.95 -31.19 -13.36
N ASP A 80 -14.35 -31.69 -14.53
CA ASP A 80 -14.83 -33.05 -14.80
C ASP A 80 -13.69 -34.08 -15.02
N ILE A 81 -12.47 -33.62 -15.28
CA ILE A 81 -11.29 -34.46 -15.52
C ILE A 81 -10.09 -33.99 -14.70
N SER A 82 -9.17 -34.92 -14.43
CA SER A 82 -7.92 -34.60 -13.75
C SER A 82 -6.95 -33.82 -14.64
N ARG A 83 -6.01 -33.13 -14.01
CA ARG A 83 -4.91 -32.43 -14.69
C ARG A 83 -4.06 -33.34 -15.58
N ALA A 84 -3.79 -34.57 -15.15
CA ALA A 84 -3.09 -35.57 -15.97
C ALA A 84 -3.90 -36.00 -17.20
N GLN A 85 -5.23 -36.17 -17.06
CA GLN A 85 -6.12 -36.45 -18.19
C GLN A 85 -6.17 -35.27 -19.16
N TYR A 86 -6.28 -34.04 -18.66
CA TYR A 86 -6.25 -32.83 -19.47
C TYR A 86 -4.93 -32.68 -20.23
N ALA A 87 -3.78 -32.89 -19.55
CA ALA A 87 -2.47 -32.89 -20.18
C ALA A 87 -2.38 -33.90 -21.35
N SER A 88 -2.87 -35.13 -21.14
CA SER A 88 -2.91 -36.15 -22.18
C SER A 88 -3.74 -35.70 -23.40
N LEU A 89 -4.94 -35.13 -23.19
CA LEU A 89 -5.77 -34.57 -24.25
C LEU A 89 -5.12 -33.40 -25.01
N ARG A 90 -4.20 -32.66 -24.37
CA ARG A 90 -3.44 -31.57 -24.98
C ARG A 90 -2.11 -32.01 -25.62
N GLY A 91 -1.77 -33.30 -25.56
CA GLY A 91 -0.46 -33.80 -25.99
C GLY A 91 0.71 -33.32 -25.12
N TRP A 92 0.44 -32.86 -23.91
CA TRP A 92 1.45 -32.47 -22.93
C TRP A 92 2.01 -33.71 -22.23
N HIS A 93 3.16 -33.57 -21.56
CA HIS A 93 3.72 -34.69 -20.82
C HIS A 93 2.80 -35.11 -19.66
N GLY A 94 2.70 -36.42 -19.44
CA GLY A 94 2.03 -37.00 -18.28
C GLY A 94 2.88 -36.93 -17.01
N PRO A 95 2.32 -37.36 -15.86
CA PRO A 95 3.01 -37.41 -14.58
C PRO A 95 4.23 -38.37 -14.61
N PRO A 96 5.18 -38.24 -13.66
CA PRO A 96 5.15 -37.31 -12.53
C PRO A 96 5.49 -35.85 -12.92
N TYR A 97 4.68 -34.92 -12.41
CA TYR A 97 4.93 -33.48 -12.43
C TYR A 97 5.87 -33.08 -11.29
N THR A 98 6.75 -32.12 -11.55
CA THR A 98 7.74 -31.65 -10.56
C THR A 98 7.55 -30.16 -10.32
N CYS A 99 7.22 -29.76 -9.09
CA CYS A 99 7.18 -28.35 -8.72
C CYS A 99 8.57 -27.70 -8.77
N LEU A 100 8.61 -26.36 -8.89
CA LEU A 100 9.86 -25.60 -8.84
C LEU A 100 10.68 -25.86 -7.56
N ARG A 101 10.03 -26.06 -6.39
CA ARG A 101 10.72 -26.40 -5.12
C ARG A 101 11.56 -27.70 -5.22
N ASP A 102 11.02 -28.68 -5.95
CA ASP A 102 11.52 -30.06 -6.00
C ASP A 102 12.40 -30.31 -7.21
N TYR A 103 12.43 -29.37 -8.15
CA TYR A 103 13.30 -29.41 -9.33
C TYR A 103 14.75 -29.72 -8.94
N ARG A 104 15.36 -30.64 -9.69
CA ARG A 104 16.79 -30.93 -9.65
C ARG A 104 17.33 -30.93 -11.07
N SER A 105 18.45 -30.25 -11.30
CA SER A 105 19.22 -30.32 -12.55
C SER A 105 19.93 -31.69 -12.68
N GLY A 106 20.57 -31.94 -13.83
CA GLY A 106 21.29 -33.20 -14.08
C GLY A 106 22.44 -33.46 -13.08
N ASP A 107 23.08 -32.40 -12.59
CA ASP A 107 24.10 -32.40 -11.54
C ASP A 107 23.51 -32.23 -10.11
N ARG A 108 22.19 -32.39 -9.96
CA ARG A 108 21.42 -32.38 -8.70
C ARG A 108 21.33 -31.04 -7.95
N ARG A 109 21.71 -29.90 -8.53
CA ARG A 109 21.41 -28.57 -7.97
C ARG A 109 19.89 -28.33 -7.94
N SER A 110 19.38 -27.70 -6.89
CA SER A 110 17.97 -27.31 -6.80
C SER A 110 17.69 -26.05 -7.60
N ALA A 111 16.42 -25.77 -7.93
CA ALA A 111 16.06 -24.48 -8.55
C ALA A 111 16.50 -23.29 -7.68
N ALA A 112 16.44 -23.41 -6.35
CA ALA A 112 16.92 -22.38 -5.44
C ALA A 112 18.43 -22.11 -5.58
N GLN A 113 19.23 -23.17 -5.79
CA GLN A 113 20.65 -23.03 -6.08
C GLN A 113 20.88 -22.39 -7.45
N LEU A 114 20.15 -22.79 -8.50
CA LEU A 114 20.29 -22.20 -9.85
C LEU A 114 19.94 -20.70 -9.86
N ILE A 115 18.90 -20.29 -9.13
CA ILE A 115 18.53 -18.88 -8.96
C ILE A 115 19.66 -18.11 -8.24
N PHE A 116 20.20 -18.69 -7.17
CA PHE A 116 21.32 -18.10 -6.43
C PHE A 116 22.58 -17.97 -7.29
N ASP A 117 22.98 -19.04 -8.00
CA ASP A 117 24.16 -19.07 -8.87
C ASP A 117 24.09 -17.97 -9.94
N ALA A 118 22.94 -17.84 -10.63
CA ALA A 118 22.71 -16.81 -11.64
C ALA A 118 22.72 -15.39 -11.03
N ALA A 119 22.10 -15.22 -9.87
CA ALA A 119 22.08 -13.95 -9.13
C ALA A 119 23.49 -13.49 -8.72
N GLN A 120 24.30 -14.38 -8.14
CA GLN A 120 25.69 -14.07 -7.78
C GLN A 120 26.55 -13.76 -9.01
N LYS A 121 26.46 -14.59 -10.06
CA LYS A 121 27.27 -14.47 -11.29
C LYS A 121 27.08 -13.14 -12.02
N TYR A 122 25.87 -12.58 -11.96
CA TYR A 122 25.50 -11.34 -12.66
C TYR A 122 25.19 -10.17 -11.72
N HIS A 123 25.44 -10.29 -10.42
CA HIS A 123 25.15 -9.24 -9.44
C HIS A 123 23.71 -8.68 -9.55
N VAL A 124 22.73 -9.56 -9.77
CA VAL A 124 21.30 -9.21 -9.80
C VAL A 124 20.58 -9.80 -8.59
N ASN A 125 19.51 -9.14 -8.15
CA ASN A 125 18.73 -9.56 -7.01
C ASN A 125 18.01 -10.90 -7.30
N PRO A 126 18.21 -11.98 -6.50
CA PRO A 126 17.51 -13.25 -6.70
C PRO A 126 15.98 -13.13 -6.62
N GLN A 127 15.45 -12.17 -5.87
CA GLN A 127 14.01 -11.88 -5.78
C GLN A 127 13.44 -11.44 -7.15
N LEU A 128 14.19 -10.65 -7.92
CA LEU A 128 13.82 -10.23 -9.27
C LEU A 128 13.68 -11.46 -10.19
N LEU A 129 14.63 -12.39 -10.12
CA LEU A 129 14.59 -13.63 -10.91
C LEU A 129 13.38 -14.51 -10.52
N ILE A 130 13.07 -14.63 -9.21
CA ILE A 130 11.89 -15.35 -8.73
C ILE A 130 10.60 -14.72 -9.26
N VAL A 131 10.48 -13.39 -9.27
CA VAL A 131 9.32 -12.70 -9.83
C VAL A 131 9.19 -12.92 -11.34
N LEU A 132 10.29 -12.98 -12.10
CA LEU A 132 10.23 -13.32 -13.53
C LEU A 132 9.68 -14.74 -13.75
N LEU A 133 10.15 -15.75 -13.00
CA LEU A 133 9.62 -17.11 -13.09
C LEU A 133 8.09 -17.17 -12.86
N GLN A 134 7.57 -16.34 -11.95
CA GLN A 134 6.13 -16.21 -11.71
C GLN A 134 5.41 -15.47 -12.84
N LYS A 135 5.92 -14.30 -13.23
CA LYS A 135 5.31 -13.42 -14.23
C LYS A 135 5.18 -14.11 -15.58
N GLU A 136 6.22 -14.83 -16.00
CA GLU A 136 6.36 -15.33 -17.36
C GLU A 136 5.77 -16.74 -17.53
N GLN A 137 5.77 -17.57 -16.48
CA GLN A 137 5.35 -18.99 -16.55
C GLN A 137 4.51 -19.47 -15.34
N ALA A 138 4.10 -18.59 -14.42
CA ALA A 138 3.41 -18.91 -13.15
C ALA A 138 4.15 -19.92 -12.25
N LEU A 139 5.44 -20.13 -12.51
CA LEU A 139 6.17 -21.35 -12.12
C LEU A 139 6.47 -21.43 -10.61
N VAL A 140 6.39 -20.31 -9.90
CA VAL A 140 6.65 -20.23 -8.45
C VAL A 140 5.45 -20.71 -7.64
N THR A 141 4.23 -20.50 -8.14
CA THR A 141 2.97 -20.89 -7.46
C THR A 141 2.32 -22.15 -8.05
N ASP A 142 2.78 -22.62 -9.21
CA ASP A 142 2.21 -23.78 -9.88
C ASP A 142 2.55 -25.11 -9.16
N VAL A 143 1.50 -25.89 -8.88
CA VAL A 143 1.53 -27.16 -8.16
C VAL A 143 1.73 -28.38 -9.08
N TRP A 144 1.68 -28.22 -10.40
CA TRP A 144 1.87 -29.29 -11.38
C TRP A 144 2.60 -28.85 -12.67
N PRO A 145 3.73 -28.13 -12.60
CA PRO A 145 4.27 -27.44 -13.77
C PRO A 145 4.68 -28.37 -14.91
N THR A 146 4.49 -27.90 -16.13
CA THR A 146 4.86 -28.62 -17.35
C THR A 146 6.34 -28.46 -17.70
N ARG A 147 6.90 -29.45 -18.42
CA ARG A 147 8.22 -29.32 -19.06
C ARG A 147 8.34 -28.09 -19.95
N GLY A 148 7.23 -27.61 -20.52
CA GLY A 148 7.19 -26.39 -21.32
C GLY A 148 7.55 -25.15 -20.51
N GLN A 149 7.01 -25.02 -19.29
CA GLN A 149 7.34 -23.92 -18.38
C GLN A 149 8.82 -23.96 -17.98
N PHE A 150 9.36 -25.11 -17.57
CA PHE A 150 10.81 -25.21 -17.26
C PHE A 150 11.72 -24.93 -18.46
N ARG A 151 11.27 -25.23 -19.68
CA ARG A 151 12.03 -24.99 -20.92
C ARG A 151 12.16 -23.49 -21.22
N SER A 152 11.12 -22.71 -20.92
CA SER A 152 11.02 -21.28 -21.25
C SER A 152 10.72 -20.45 -19.99
N ALA A 153 11.37 -20.81 -18.87
CA ALA A 153 11.02 -20.42 -17.50
C ALA A 153 10.96 -18.92 -17.23
N THR A 154 11.77 -18.11 -17.92
CA THR A 154 11.80 -16.65 -17.79
C THR A 154 11.29 -15.94 -19.04
N GLY A 155 10.76 -16.66 -20.03
CA GLY A 155 10.35 -16.10 -21.32
C GLY A 155 11.53 -15.59 -22.19
N TYR A 156 12.78 -15.76 -21.77
CA TYR A 156 13.92 -15.24 -22.52
C TYR A 156 14.03 -15.91 -23.89
N GLY A 157 14.01 -15.09 -24.95
CA GLY A 157 14.02 -15.58 -26.34
C GLY A 157 12.67 -16.07 -26.85
N CYS A 158 11.55 -15.76 -26.17
CA CYS A 158 10.18 -16.03 -26.61
C CYS A 158 9.47 -14.75 -27.10
N PRO A 159 9.58 -14.38 -28.40
CA PRO A 159 8.83 -13.25 -28.95
C PRO A 159 7.35 -13.57 -29.14
N ASP A 160 6.46 -12.61 -28.93
CA ASP A 160 4.99 -12.77 -29.09
C ASP A 160 4.55 -13.28 -30.48
N THR A 161 5.37 -13.09 -31.51
CA THR A 161 5.04 -13.35 -32.92
C THR A 161 5.76 -14.56 -33.53
N ALA A 162 6.60 -15.29 -32.78
CA ALA A 162 7.29 -16.47 -33.29
C ALA A 162 7.53 -17.51 -32.18
N ALA A 163 8.03 -18.69 -32.56
CA ALA A 163 8.44 -19.70 -31.59
C ALA A 163 9.64 -19.23 -30.77
N CYS A 164 9.71 -19.65 -29.49
CA CYS A 164 10.88 -19.40 -28.66
C CYS A 164 12.16 -19.99 -29.25
N ASP A 165 13.26 -19.23 -29.24
CA ASP A 165 14.57 -19.69 -29.70
C ASP A 165 15.12 -20.80 -28.77
N SER A 166 15.37 -21.97 -29.36
CA SER A 166 15.82 -23.17 -28.67
C SER A 166 17.20 -23.05 -28.01
N LYS A 167 18.01 -22.08 -28.46
CA LYS A 167 19.31 -21.74 -27.86
C LYS A 167 19.21 -21.39 -26.37
N TYR A 168 18.07 -20.85 -25.93
CA TYR A 168 17.88 -20.39 -24.56
C TYR A 168 17.12 -21.39 -23.67
N PHE A 169 16.83 -22.60 -24.16
CA PHE A 169 16.01 -23.56 -23.42
C PHE A 169 16.66 -24.13 -22.15
N GLY A 170 15.80 -24.40 -21.16
CA GLY A 170 16.13 -25.04 -19.88
C GLY A 170 16.23 -24.05 -18.72
N LEU A 171 15.81 -24.45 -17.51
CA LEU A 171 15.67 -23.56 -16.35
C LEU A 171 16.95 -22.78 -16.01
N GLU A 172 18.10 -23.46 -15.96
CA GLU A 172 19.40 -22.84 -15.68
C GLU A 172 19.76 -21.79 -16.74
N ASN A 173 19.63 -22.14 -18.02
CA ASN A 173 19.94 -21.27 -19.17
C ASN A 173 18.98 -20.06 -19.21
N GLN A 174 17.69 -20.26 -18.97
CA GLN A 174 16.67 -19.21 -18.87
C GLN A 174 16.97 -18.22 -17.72
N LEU A 175 17.41 -18.72 -16.57
CA LEU A 175 17.85 -17.89 -15.44
C LEU A 175 19.15 -17.14 -15.78
N GLU A 176 20.12 -17.81 -16.40
CA GLU A 176 21.41 -17.23 -16.78
C GLU A 176 21.23 -16.06 -17.76
N TRP A 177 20.45 -16.24 -18.83
CA TRP A 177 20.22 -15.19 -19.82
C TRP A 177 19.32 -14.06 -19.33
N ALA A 178 18.33 -14.36 -18.47
CA ALA A 178 17.57 -13.30 -17.81
C ALA A 178 18.48 -12.44 -16.92
N ALA A 179 19.23 -13.06 -16.01
CA ALA A 179 20.16 -12.36 -15.12
C ALA A 179 21.20 -11.51 -15.90
N LYS A 180 21.77 -12.08 -16.96
CA LYS A 180 22.69 -11.40 -17.88
C LYS A 180 22.07 -10.19 -18.58
N HIS A 181 20.81 -10.28 -19.02
CA HIS A 181 20.10 -9.18 -19.68
C HIS A 181 19.93 -7.98 -18.74
N PHE A 182 19.44 -8.21 -17.51
CA PHE A 182 19.32 -7.16 -16.51
C PHE A 182 20.68 -6.55 -16.17
N HIS A 183 21.67 -7.39 -15.86
CA HIS A 183 23.02 -6.93 -15.53
C HIS A 183 23.65 -6.05 -16.61
N TYR A 184 23.60 -6.46 -17.89
CA TYR A 184 24.24 -5.70 -18.96
C TYR A 184 23.52 -4.40 -19.32
N ILE A 185 22.20 -4.30 -19.13
CA ILE A 185 21.50 -3.02 -19.28
C ILE A 185 21.80 -2.09 -18.09
N ILE A 186 21.72 -2.60 -16.85
CA ILE A 186 22.00 -1.83 -15.63
C ILE A 186 23.45 -1.31 -15.62
N THR A 187 24.40 -2.14 -16.02
CA THR A 187 25.82 -1.74 -16.13
C THR A 187 26.17 -0.95 -17.39
N ARG A 188 25.21 -0.75 -18.32
CA ARG A 188 25.38 -0.05 -19.61
C ARG A 188 26.48 -0.65 -20.49
N ASN A 189 26.48 -1.98 -20.64
CA ASN A 189 27.42 -2.69 -21.51
C ASN A 189 27.22 -2.25 -22.98
N PRO A 190 28.23 -1.66 -23.64
CA PRO A 190 28.08 -1.11 -25.00
C PRO A 190 27.81 -2.18 -26.08
N ASN A 191 28.05 -3.45 -25.77
CA ASN A 191 27.80 -4.58 -26.67
C ASN A 191 26.44 -5.25 -26.43
N TRP A 192 25.57 -4.67 -25.60
CA TRP A 192 24.23 -5.19 -25.33
C TRP A 192 23.16 -4.20 -25.79
N TYR A 193 22.23 -4.68 -26.60
CA TYR A 193 21.14 -3.86 -27.12
C TYR A 193 20.02 -3.70 -26.07
N SER A 194 19.53 -2.47 -25.92
CA SER A 194 18.27 -2.15 -25.25
C SER A 194 17.49 -1.17 -26.13
N PRO A 195 16.19 -1.40 -26.40
CA PRO A 195 15.34 -0.43 -27.09
C PRO A 195 14.96 0.78 -26.22
N TYR A 196 15.25 0.75 -24.92
CA TYR A 196 14.97 1.81 -23.95
C TYR A 196 16.24 2.26 -23.21
N THR A 197 16.31 3.55 -22.91
CA THR A 197 17.38 4.16 -22.08
C THR A 197 16.76 4.98 -20.96
N THR A 198 17.57 5.51 -20.04
CA THR A 198 17.11 6.59 -19.15
C THR A 198 16.71 7.84 -19.96
N GLY A 199 15.80 8.65 -19.40
CA GLY A 199 15.21 9.82 -20.06
C GLY A 199 13.84 9.54 -20.67
N VAL A 200 13.35 10.47 -21.50
CA VAL A 200 12.01 10.40 -22.09
C VAL A 200 11.94 9.39 -23.23
N ASN A 201 11.15 8.33 -23.05
CA ASN A 201 10.90 7.27 -24.04
C ASN A 201 9.41 7.18 -24.34
N PHE A 202 9.01 6.87 -25.57
CA PHE A 202 7.61 6.54 -25.86
C PHE A 202 7.35 5.05 -25.56
N VAL A 203 6.42 4.76 -24.66
CA VAL A 203 6.06 3.38 -24.28
C VAL A 203 4.58 3.13 -24.55
N ARG A 204 4.28 2.01 -25.21
CA ARG A 204 2.90 1.65 -25.60
C ARG A 204 2.13 1.03 -24.43
N TRP A 205 0.80 1.14 -24.47
CA TRP A 205 -0.10 0.46 -23.52
C TRP A 205 -0.35 -1.01 -23.88
N SER A 206 -0.12 -1.39 -25.14
CA SER A 206 -0.46 -2.71 -25.71
C SER A 206 0.35 -2.99 -26.97
N PRO A 207 0.56 -4.27 -27.37
CA PRO A 207 1.01 -4.64 -28.71
C PRO A 207 0.13 -4.02 -29.82
N ASN A 208 -1.17 -3.85 -29.57
CA ASN A 208 -2.08 -3.17 -30.49
C ASN A 208 -1.78 -1.66 -30.52
N ALA A 209 -1.21 -1.19 -31.63
CA ALA A 209 -0.84 0.21 -31.83
C ALA A 209 -2.04 1.18 -31.73
N ALA A 210 -3.28 0.73 -31.99
CA ALA A 210 -4.49 1.55 -31.86
C ALA A 210 -4.78 1.95 -30.40
N CYS A 211 -4.22 1.24 -29.42
CA CYS A 211 -4.31 1.58 -28.00
C CYS A 211 -3.40 2.75 -27.60
N GLY A 212 -2.47 3.17 -28.47
CA GLY A 212 -1.53 4.26 -28.19
C GLY A 212 -0.50 3.94 -27.10
N GLY A 213 -0.06 5.00 -26.42
CA GLY A 213 1.00 4.99 -25.41
C GLY A 213 1.15 6.37 -24.78
N SER A 214 2.21 6.56 -24.01
CA SER A 214 2.60 7.88 -23.50
C SER A 214 4.12 8.02 -23.48
N HIS A 215 4.60 9.25 -23.29
CA HIS A 215 5.99 9.53 -23.01
C HIS A 215 6.27 9.30 -21.53
N VAL A 216 7.17 8.37 -21.23
CA VAL A 216 7.61 7.97 -19.90
C VAL A 216 9.03 8.48 -19.69
N ASN A 217 9.26 9.25 -18.63
CA ASN A 217 10.62 9.59 -18.21
C ASN A 217 11.20 8.42 -17.40
N ILE A 218 11.99 7.56 -18.04
CA ILE A 218 12.64 6.41 -17.40
C ILE A 218 13.80 6.92 -16.54
N GLN A 219 13.70 6.72 -15.23
CA GLN A 219 14.56 7.36 -14.22
C GLN A 219 15.84 6.56 -13.94
N ASN A 220 15.85 5.24 -14.20
CA ASN A 220 16.96 4.34 -13.89
C ASN A 220 17.10 3.20 -14.93
N TRP A 221 18.22 2.47 -14.88
CA TRP A 221 18.53 1.46 -15.90
C TRP A 221 17.82 0.13 -15.70
N THR A 222 17.38 -0.17 -14.48
CA THR A 222 16.51 -1.32 -14.16
C THR A 222 15.15 -1.17 -14.83
N THR A 223 14.55 0.03 -14.77
CA THR A 223 13.29 0.31 -15.45
C THR A 223 13.45 0.23 -16.97
N ALA A 224 14.59 0.69 -17.52
CA ALA A 224 14.92 0.45 -18.93
C ALA A 224 15.06 -1.05 -19.26
N ALA A 225 15.68 -1.85 -18.39
CA ALA A 225 15.79 -3.29 -18.55
C ALA A 225 14.44 -4.01 -18.48
N LEU A 226 13.54 -3.59 -17.58
CA LEU A 226 12.17 -4.12 -17.48
C LEU A 226 11.36 -3.84 -18.75
N TYR A 227 11.45 -2.65 -19.33
CA TYR A 227 10.82 -2.36 -20.63
C TYR A 227 11.49 -3.08 -21.79
N SER A 228 12.81 -3.25 -21.77
CA SER A 228 13.54 -4.08 -22.75
C SER A 228 13.06 -5.54 -22.72
N TYR A 229 12.73 -6.06 -21.54
CA TYR A 229 12.14 -7.39 -21.34
C TYR A 229 10.64 -7.45 -21.68
N THR A 230 9.91 -6.35 -21.49
CA THR A 230 8.45 -6.27 -21.69
C THR A 230 8.07 -4.85 -22.12
N PRO A 231 7.92 -4.57 -23.42
CA PRO A 231 7.89 -3.21 -23.98
C PRO A 231 6.54 -2.48 -23.84
N TYR A 232 5.81 -2.75 -22.75
CA TYR A 232 4.48 -2.20 -22.50
C TYR A 232 4.32 -1.73 -21.05
N GLN A 233 3.71 -0.56 -20.88
CA GLN A 233 3.25 -0.06 -19.58
C GLN A 233 1.76 -0.41 -19.37
N PRO A 234 1.29 -0.56 -18.11
CA PRO A 234 -0.11 -0.82 -17.80
C PRO A 234 -0.98 0.44 -17.89
N ASN A 235 -2.05 0.41 -18.67
CA ASN A 235 -3.01 1.52 -18.72
C ASN A 235 -3.82 1.62 -17.41
N ALA A 236 -4.57 2.72 -17.24
CA ALA A 236 -5.37 2.96 -16.04
C ALA A 236 -6.33 1.79 -15.68
N ALA A 237 -6.92 1.13 -16.68
CA ALA A 237 -7.76 -0.05 -16.46
C ALA A 237 -6.97 -1.28 -15.96
N ALA A 238 -5.72 -1.47 -16.42
CA ALA A 238 -4.84 -2.52 -15.93
C ALA A 238 -4.41 -2.27 -14.48
N LEU A 239 -4.13 -1.02 -14.13
CA LEU A 239 -3.74 -0.59 -12.77
C LEU A 239 -4.92 -0.72 -11.79
N ALA A 240 -6.12 -0.28 -12.17
CA ALA A 240 -7.33 -0.38 -11.36
C ALA A 240 -7.74 -1.85 -11.09
N ALA A 241 -7.46 -2.77 -12.02
CA ALA A 241 -7.79 -4.18 -11.86
C ALA A 241 -6.92 -4.94 -10.85
N GLY A 242 -5.82 -4.37 -10.34
CA GLY A 242 -4.90 -5.05 -9.43
C GLY A 242 -4.24 -6.27 -10.09
N TYR A 243 -4.66 -7.48 -9.72
CA TYR A 243 -4.28 -8.73 -10.42
C TYR A 243 -5.25 -9.14 -11.53
N GLY A 244 -6.48 -8.60 -11.53
CA GLY A 244 -7.53 -8.95 -12.48
C GLY A 244 -7.26 -8.46 -13.92
N THR A 245 -8.24 -8.73 -14.77
CA THR A 245 -8.24 -8.33 -16.18
C THR A 245 -8.71 -6.87 -16.31
N GLY A 246 -7.98 -6.07 -17.08
CA GLY A 246 -8.37 -4.73 -17.49
C GLY A 246 -9.21 -4.74 -18.77
N ASN A 247 -9.02 -3.75 -19.64
CA ASN A 247 -9.71 -3.64 -20.92
C ASN A 247 -8.85 -4.17 -22.10
N GLY A 248 -9.37 -4.12 -23.32
CA GLY A 248 -8.67 -4.60 -24.54
C GLY A 248 -7.36 -3.88 -24.88
N CYS A 249 -7.01 -2.82 -24.15
CA CYS A 249 -5.75 -2.08 -24.27
C CYS A 249 -4.84 -2.22 -23.04
N SER A 250 -5.14 -3.14 -22.12
CA SER A 250 -4.37 -3.39 -20.92
C SER A 250 -3.24 -4.39 -21.14
N ALA A 251 -1.98 -3.95 -20.97
CA ALA A 251 -0.85 -4.84 -20.75
C ALA A 251 -0.61 -5.09 -19.25
N TYR A 252 -0.18 -6.30 -18.90
CA TYR A 252 -0.07 -6.74 -17.50
C TYR A 252 1.36 -7.05 -17.05
N GLY A 253 2.33 -7.20 -17.94
CA GLY A 253 3.64 -7.75 -17.57
C GLY A 253 4.39 -6.92 -16.52
N ASN A 254 4.63 -5.63 -16.76
CA ASN A 254 5.32 -4.76 -15.80
C ASN A 254 4.50 -4.48 -14.53
N ARG A 255 3.16 -4.43 -14.64
CA ARG A 255 2.26 -4.40 -13.47
C ARG A 255 2.43 -5.65 -12.61
N ASN A 256 2.36 -6.82 -13.21
CA ASN A 256 2.48 -8.10 -12.50
C ASN A 256 3.87 -8.26 -11.89
N PHE A 257 4.93 -7.82 -12.58
CA PHE A 257 6.27 -7.74 -11.98
C PHE A 257 6.26 -6.92 -10.69
N TYR A 258 5.72 -5.69 -10.76
CA TYR A 258 5.62 -4.81 -9.61
C TYR A 258 4.81 -5.44 -8.47
N ASN A 259 3.57 -5.85 -8.72
CA ASN A 259 2.67 -6.44 -7.72
C ASN A 259 3.29 -7.70 -7.06
N TYR A 260 3.84 -8.62 -7.85
CA TYR A 260 4.45 -9.84 -7.30
C TYR A 260 5.71 -9.52 -6.47
N PHE A 261 6.48 -8.50 -6.84
CA PHE A 261 7.62 -8.08 -6.03
C PHE A 261 7.18 -7.43 -4.73
N THR A 262 6.25 -6.48 -4.78
CA THR A 262 5.72 -5.79 -3.58
C THR A 262 5.10 -6.76 -2.59
N ASP A 263 4.29 -7.70 -3.08
CA ASP A 263 3.55 -8.65 -2.24
C ASP A 263 4.43 -9.73 -1.60
N TRP A 264 5.61 -9.98 -2.16
CA TRP A 264 6.47 -11.10 -1.75
C TRP A 264 7.73 -10.64 -1.03
N PHE A 265 8.24 -9.46 -1.36
CA PHE A 265 9.57 -8.98 -0.97
C PHE A 265 9.59 -7.52 -0.49
N GLY A 266 8.46 -6.81 -0.51
CA GLY A 266 8.36 -5.41 -0.13
C GLY A 266 8.69 -4.44 -1.27
N GLY A 267 8.91 -3.17 -0.93
CA GLY A 267 9.03 -2.08 -1.92
C GLY A 267 10.10 -2.31 -2.98
N THR A 268 9.81 -1.94 -4.23
CA THR A 268 10.78 -1.97 -5.34
C THR A 268 11.78 -0.81 -5.31
N ARG A 269 11.79 -0.01 -4.24
CA ARG A 269 12.55 1.25 -4.09
C ARG A 269 13.36 1.24 -2.80
N SER A 270 14.52 1.88 -2.83
CA SER A 270 15.39 2.03 -1.66
C SER A 270 15.09 3.34 -0.93
N SER A 271 14.94 3.30 0.39
CA SER A 271 14.73 4.51 1.19
C SER A 271 15.88 5.52 1.06
N SER A 272 17.12 5.05 0.85
CA SER A 272 18.27 5.92 0.60
C SER A 272 18.18 6.77 -0.68
N SER A 273 17.35 6.38 -1.66
CA SER A 273 17.11 7.15 -2.88
C SER A 273 16.18 8.36 -2.65
N PHE A 274 15.40 8.34 -1.55
CA PHE A 274 14.28 9.25 -1.33
C PHE A 274 14.27 9.96 0.04
N ALA A 275 15.05 9.48 1.01
CA ALA A 275 15.18 10.10 2.32
C ALA A 275 15.53 11.59 2.20
N CYS A 276 14.94 12.42 3.06
CA CYS A 276 15.12 13.87 3.04
C CYS A 276 16.62 14.25 3.03
N ARG A 277 17.03 14.98 2.00
CA ARG A 277 18.44 15.33 1.80
C ARG A 277 18.85 16.41 2.80
N ASP A 278 20.01 16.24 3.44
CA ASP A 278 20.58 17.20 4.39
C ASP A 278 19.67 17.48 5.62
N GLY A 279 18.85 16.48 5.99
CA GLY A 279 17.91 16.54 7.11
C GLY A 279 18.54 16.82 8.48
N GLN A 280 17.75 17.42 9.37
CA GLN A 280 18.13 17.78 10.74
C GLN A 280 16.99 17.44 11.70
N ASN A 281 17.33 17.14 12.96
CA ASN A 281 16.37 17.01 14.08
C ASN A 281 16.11 18.37 14.71
N LEU A 282 14.92 18.56 15.29
CA LEU A 282 14.50 19.82 15.91
C LEU A 282 15.03 19.94 17.35
N PRO A 283 15.92 20.93 17.66
CA PRO A 283 16.50 21.04 19.00
C PRO A 283 15.44 21.31 20.08
N GLY A 284 15.47 20.53 21.15
CA GLY A 284 14.59 20.72 22.32
C GLY A 284 13.12 20.29 22.13
N ILE A 285 12.75 19.77 20.96
CA ILE A 285 11.41 19.24 20.70
C ILE A 285 11.36 17.75 21.08
N ALA A 286 10.34 17.34 21.80
CA ALA A 286 10.12 15.93 22.14
C ALA A 286 9.73 15.12 20.89
N THR A 287 10.08 13.83 20.86
CA THR A 287 9.92 12.95 19.68
C THR A 287 8.51 12.92 19.10
N GLY A 288 7.46 12.95 19.93
CA GLY A 288 6.08 13.07 19.46
C GLY A 288 5.60 11.91 18.58
N ALA A 289 6.17 10.71 18.75
CA ALA A 289 5.78 9.54 17.98
C ALA A 289 4.30 9.18 18.20
N ARG A 290 3.65 8.67 17.15
CA ARG A 290 2.27 8.20 17.19
C ARG A 290 2.11 6.87 16.50
N ILE A 291 1.11 6.10 16.91
CA ILE A 291 0.63 4.90 16.24
C ILE A 291 -0.62 5.25 15.42
N THR A 292 -0.66 4.75 14.19
CA THR A 292 -1.82 4.86 13.30
C THR A 292 -2.19 3.46 12.78
N PRO A 293 -3.49 3.14 12.62
CA PRO A 293 -3.94 1.95 11.90
C PRO A 293 -3.49 2.01 10.44
N THR A 294 -3.01 0.89 9.88
CA THR A 294 -2.62 0.82 8.47
C THR A 294 -3.01 -0.51 7.84
N ARG A 295 -3.24 -0.50 6.51
CA ARG A 295 -3.56 -1.67 5.71
C ARG A 295 -2.68 -1.67 4.46
N ILE A 296 -1.97 -2.78 4.20
CA ILE A 296 -1.06 -2.93 3.04
C ILE A 296 -1.41 -4.21 2.29
N ASN A 297 -2.09 -4.07 1.15
CA ASN A 297 -2.62 -5.14 0.29
C ASN A 297 -3.28 -6.30 1.07
N GLY A 298 -3.95 -5.97 2.18
CA GLY A 298 -4.43 -6.93 3.18
C GLY A 298 -5.93 -6.86 3.39
N GLY A 299 -6.52 -7.92 3.94
CA GLY A 299 -7.92 -7.91 4.40
C GLY A 299 -8.08 -7.56 5.88
N ARG A 300 -7.01 -7.08 6.53
CA ARG A 300 -6.88 -6.83 7.97
C ARG A 300 -5.92 -5.68 8.19
N ASP A 301 -6.13 -4.92 9.25
CA ASP A 301 -5.19 -3.87 9.63
C ASP A 301 -3.94 -4.42 10.33
N THR A 302 -2.92 -3.59 10.32
CA THR A 302 -1.76 -3.63 11.18
C THR A 302 -1.62 -2.24 11.81
N LEU A 303 -0.54 -1.98 12.54
CA LEU A 303 -0.23 -0.67 13.07
C LEU A 303 1.07 -0.14 12.44
N THR A 304 1.19 1.18 12.41
CA THR A 304 2.40 1.90 11.99
C THR A 304 2.78 2.95 13.02
N VAL A 305 4.04 2.94 13.46
CA VAL A 305 4.64 4.03 14.23
C VAL A 305 5.15 5.10 13.27
N THR A 306 4.71 6.34 13.47
CA THR A 306 5.21 7.53 12.78
C THR A 306 6.05 8.35 13.75
N VAL A 307 7.31 8.60 13.42
CA VAL A 307 8.31 9.26 14.27
C VAL A 307 8.72 10.58 13.61
N PRO A 308 8.17 11.74 14.02
CA PRO A 308 8.28 12.98 13.24
C PRO A 308 9.60 13.72 13.45
N ASN A 309 10.35 13.48 14.54
CA ASN A 309 11.66 14.07 14.81
C ASN A 309 12.49 13.17 15.75
N ASN A 310 13.71 13.61 16.13
CA ASN A 310 14.68 12.85 16.93
C ASN A 310 15.07 11.47 16.34
N THR A 311 15.10 11.39 15.01
CA THR A 311 15.34 10.16 14.26
C THR A 311 16.81 9.97 13.90
N GLY A 312 17.19 8.73 13.57
CA GLY A 312 18.55 8.40 13.12
C GLY A 312 18.85 8.94 11.72
N SER A 313 17.85 8.91 10.81
CA SER A 313 17.96 9.49 9.47
C SER A 313 17.93 11.02 9.46
N LYS A 314 17.45 11.67 10.53
CA LYS A 314 17.12 13.11 10.58
C LYS A 314 16.02 13.52 9.60
N CYS A 315 15.18 12.57 9.21
CA CYS A 315 13.93 12.73 8.47
C CYS A 315 12.77 12.22 9.32
N ALA A 316 11.53 12.49 8.95
CA ALA A 316 10.41 11.78 9.58
C ALA A 316 10.51 10.29 9.20
N GLU A 317 10.38 9.39 10.19
CA GLU A 317 10.48 7.94 10.00
C GLU A 317 9.13 7.24 10.19
N ILE A 318 8.95 6.14 9.47
CA ILE A 318 7.74 5.31 9.48
C ILE A 318 8.16 3.85 9.67
N HIS A 319 7.52 3.16 10.61
CA HIS A 319 7.77 1.74 10.90
C HIS A 319 6.44 0.98 10.99
N THR A 320 6.20 0.07 10.04
CA THR A 320 4.94 -0.69 9.95
C THR A 320 5.16 -2.13 10.37
N TRP A 321 4.31 -2.63 11.26
CA TRP A 321 4.35 -4.04 11.68
C TRP A 321 3.76 -4.96 10.60
N THR A 322 4.22 -6.20 10.55
CA THR A 322 3.78 -7.19 9.55
C THR A 322 2.34 -7.66 9.78
N ASP A 323 1.90 -7.78 11.03
CA ASP A 323 0.63 -8.39 11.41
C ASP A 323 0.17 -7.96 12.82
N ALA A 324 -1.02 -8.44 13.19
CA ALA A 324 -1.69 -8.22 14.46
C ALA A 324 -0.89 -8.57 15.73
N HIS A 325 0.19 -9.34 15.64
CA HIS A 325 1.02 -9.69 16.79
C HIS A 325 2.10 -8.64 17.08
N LEU A 326 2.35 -7.71 16.16
CA LEU A 326 3.24 -6.55 16.32
C LEU A 326 4.68 -6.93 16.76
N GLN A 327 5.18 -8.09 16.30
CA GLN A 327 6.52 -8.60 16.62
C GLN A 327 7.52 -8.47 15.48
N ALA A 328 7.07 -8.49 14.23
CA ALA A 328 7.91 -8.34 13.04
C ALA A 328 7.56 -7.03 12.31
N TRP A 329 8.55 -6.43 11.67
CA TRP A 329 8.39 -5.24 10.85
C TRP A 329 8.27 -5.62 9.37
N SER A 330 7.28 -5.06 8.68
CA SER A 330 7.15 -5.15 7.22
C SER A 330 7.85 -3.99 6.52
N GLN A 331 8.04 -2.87 7.22
CA GLN A 331 8.55 -1.62 6.65
C GLN A 331 9.35 -0.83 7.70
N HIS A 332 10.55 -0.37 7.32
CA HIS A 332 11.29 0.69 8.02
C HIS A 332 11.71 1.73 6.98
N VAL A 333 11.20 2.95 7.11
CA VAL A 333 11.34 3.99 6.10
C VAL A 333 11.73 5.31 6.73
N ALA A 334 12.88 5.84 6.32
CA ALA A 334 13.14 7.29 6.37
C ALA A 334 12.40 7.92 5.19
N THR A 335 11.42 8.77 5.47
CA THR A 335 10.59 9.39 4.43
C THR A 335 11.34 10.50 3.71
N ASN A 336 10.76 10.97 2.60
CA ASN A 336 11.15 12.21 1.94
C ASN A 336 10.80 13.48 2.71
N SER A 337 10.12 13.39 3.87
CA SER A 337 9.83 14.56 4.72
C SER A 337 10.99 14.83 5.67
N TYR A 338 11.36 16.11 5.75
CA TYR A 338 12.12 16.63 6.89
C TYR A 338 11.39 16.36 8.20
N THR A 339 12.12 16.44 9.31
CA THR A 339 11.50 16.35 10.64
C THR A 339 10.57 17.53 10.90
N PHE A 340 9.57 17.30 11.75
CA PHE A 340 8.55 18.29 12.07
C PHE A 340 8.13 18.23 13.54
N ASN A 341 7.53 19.32 14.01
CA ASN A 341 7.03 19.44 15.37
C ASN A 341 5.57 18.98 15.41
N GLN A 342 5.30 17.94 16.18
CA GLN A 342 3.97 17.39 16.44
C GLN A 342 2.97 18.40 17.05
N GLN A 343 3.46 19.54 17.54
CA GLN A 343 2.61 20.66 17.93
C GLN A 343 1.87 21.25 16.74
N TYR A 344 2.46 21.34 15.55
CA TYR A 344 1.86 22.00 14.37
C TYR A 344 1.43 21.04 13.26
N SER A 345 1.81 19.76 13.38
CA SER A 345 1.57 18.73 12.39
C SER A 345 1.14 17.41 13.02
N LYS A 346 0.24 16.67 12.36
CA LYS A 346 -0.18 15.31 12.77
C LYS A 346 -0.08 14.37 11.57
N VAL A 347 0.30 13.12 11.78
CA VAL A 347 0.10 12.06 10.77
C VAL A 347 -1.21 11.34 11.07
N ILE A 348 -2.02 11.16 10.04
CA ILE A 348 -3.26 10.39 10.06
C ILE A 348 -3.22 9.32 8.97
N SER A 349 -4.11 8.33 9.05
CA SER A 349 -4.21 7.23 8.10
C SER A 349 -5.59 7.25 7.45
N GLN A 350 -5.64 7.13 6.13
CA GLN A 350 -6.88 7.13 5.34
C GLN A 350 -6.99 5.76 4.65
N LYS A 351 -8.00 4.94 4.97
CA LYS A 351 -8.42 3.83 4.10
C LYS A 351 -8.81 4.42 2.75
N VAL A 352 -8.23 3.90 1.68
CA VAL A 352 -8.40 4.42 0.31
C VAL A 352 -8.86 3.34 -0.67
N ASN A 353 -9.03 2.13 -0.15
CA ASN A 353 -9.95 1.08 -0.60
C ASN A 353 -9.91 -0.04 0.46
N HIS A 354 -10.76 -1.06 0.28
CA HIS A 354 -10.84 -2.25 1.14
C HIS A 354 -9.49 -2.95 1.52
N LYS A 355 -8.40 -2.72 0.76
CA LYS A 355 -7.08 -3.32 1.01
C LYS A 355 -5.97 -2.39 1.50
N ASN A 356 -6.11 -1.08 1.33
CA ASN A 356 -4.99 -0.15 1.42
C ASN A 356 -5.35 1.10 2.23
N THR A 357 -4.45 1.51 3.10
CA THR A 357 -4.40 2.85 3.67
C THR A 357 -3.24 3.66 3.08
N VAL A 358 -3.35 4.99 3.10
CA VAL A 358 -2.21 5.92 2.96
C VAL A 358 -2.04 6.75 4.22
N LEU A 359 -0.81 7.18 4.48
CA LEU A 359 -0.50 8.09 5.56
C LEU A 359 -0.47 9.53 5.02
N THR A 360 -1.10 10.45 5.75
CA THR A 360 -1.18 11.86 5.41
C THR A 360 -0.60 12.70 6.54
N LYS A 361 0.43 13.49 6.24
CA LYS A 361 0.88 14.59 7.11
C LYS A 361 -0.08 15.76 6.94
N VAL A 362 -0.71 16.17 8.03
CA VAL A 362 -1.56 17.35 8.13
C VAL A 362 -0.76 18.44 8.82
N ASP A 363 -0.52 19.56 8.13
CA ASP A 363 0.09 20.77 8.70
C ASP A 363 -1.02 21.80 8.97
N TYR A 364 -1.23 22.12 10.25
CA TYR A 364 -2.39 22.91 10.69
C TYR A 364 -2.21 24.43 10.55
N ASN A 365 -0.98 24.93 10.67
CA ASN A 365 -0.68 26.37 10.73
C ASN A 365 0.77 26.63 10.28
N GLY A 366 1.10 27.87 9.93
CA GLY A 366 2.42 28.28 9.44
C GLY A 366 2.76 27.79 8.03
N THR A 367 1.76 27.33 7.28
CA THR A 367 1.89 26.73 5.94
C THR A 367 2.09 27.78 4.84
N ALA A 368 2.63 27.35 3.70
CA ALA A 368 2.92 28.25 2.58
C ALA A 368 1.65 28.83 1.92
N SER A 369 0.55 28.08 1.92
CA SER A 369 -0.76 28.52 1.42
C SER A 369 -1.59 29.34 2.42
N GLY A 370 -1.16 29.43 3.70
CA GLY A 370 -1.95 30.04 4.77
C GLY A 370 -3.23 29.26 5.11
N ARG A 371 -3.24 27.95 4.86
CA ARG A 371 -4.37 27.02 4.99
C ARG A 371 -3.89 25.71 5.61
N VAL A 372 -4.78 24.85 6.12
CA VAL A 372 -4.35 23.48 6.48
C VAL A 372 -3.86 22.79 5.20
N GLU A 373 -2.67 22.21 5.23
CA GLU A 373 -2.08 21.48 4.10
C GLU A 373 -2.03 19.97 4.39
N PHE A 374 -2.45 19.18 3.40
CA PHE A 374 -2.33 17.73 3.41
C PHE A 374 -1.18 17.31 2.49
N HIS A 375 -0.25 16.53 3.00
CA HIS A 375 0.83 15.91 2.24
C HIS A 375 0.67 14.39 2.38
N VAL A 376 0.13 13.75 1.35
CA VAL A 376 -0.19 12.32 1.34
C VAL A 376 1.03 11.57 0.83
N TRP A 377 1.51 10.59 1.59
CA TRP A 377 2.59 9.71 1.16
C TRP A 377 2.09 8.61 0.21
N THR A 378 2.99 8.13 -0.65
CA THR A 378 2.89 6.78 -1.23
C THR A 378 2.87 5.73 -0.11
N GLN A 379 2.32 4.54 -0.36
CA GLN A 379 2.23 3.47 0.64
C GLN A 379 3.62 2.99 1.09
N ASP A 380 4.62 3.09 0.21
CA ASP A 380 6.03 2.88 0.56
C ASP A 380 6.63 3.98 1.47
N GLY A 381 5.96 5.11 1.69
CA GLY A 381 6.42 6.23 2.54
C GLY A 381 7.54 7.07 1.93
N LEU A 382 7.94 6.80 0.69
CA LEU A 382 9.14 7.39 0.07
C LEU A 382 8.85 8.64 -0.75
N ARG A 383 7.61 8.87 -1.17
CA ARG A 383 7.26 9.99 -2.04
C ARG A 383 5.94 10.62 -1.61
N TRP A 384 5.72 11.85 -2.07
CA TRP A 384 4.42 12.48 -1.99
C TRP A 384 3.54 11.98 -3.14
N LEU A 385 2.44 11.33 -2.79
CA LEU A 385 1.35 10.98 -3.71
C LEU A 385 0.53 12.23 -4.06
N ALA A 386 0.31 13.11 -3.09
CA ALA A 386 -0.41 14.37 -3.29
C ALA A 386 0.03 15.47 -2.30
N HIS A 387 -0.14 16.72 -2.73
CA HIS A 387 -0.10 17.92 -1.90
C HIS A 387 -1.38 18.69 -2.10
N THR A 388 -2.06 19.09 -1.02
CA THR A 388 -3.32 19.83 -1.13
C THR A 388 -3.47 20.87 -0.03
N ALA A 389 -3.59 22.14 -0.44
CA ALA A 389 -4.10 23.19 0.42
C ALA A 389 -5.62 23.03 0.53
N THR A 390 -6.11 22.78 1.75
CA THR A 390 -7.54 22.53 2.02
C THR A 390 -8.37 23.81 2.01
N THR A 391 -9.69 23.69 2.10
CA THR A 391 -10.58 24.86 2.25
C THR A 391 -10.56 25.52 3.64
N ALA A 392 -9.97 24.91 4.67
CA ALA A 392 -9.78 25.56 5.96
C ALA A 392 -8.68 26.64 5.90
N GLY A 393 -8.83 27.69 6.71
CA GLY A 393 -7.71 28.55 7.09
C GLY A 393 -6.79 27.82 8.09
N PRO A 394 -5.85 28.53 8.73
CA PRO A 394 -5.02 27.94 9.78
C PRO A 394 -5.87 27.53 10.98
N ILE A 395 -5.48 26.43 11.63
CA ILE A 395 -6.19 25.84 12.76
C ILE A 395 -5.25 25.79 13.98
N ASP A 396 -5.80 25.96 15.18
CA ASP A 396 -5.07 25.70 16.42
C ASP A 396 -5.17 24.21 16.79
N PRO A 397 -4.08 23.42 16.70
CA PRO A 397 -4.06 22.00 17.04
C PRO A 397 -4.20 21.71 18.54
N LEU A 398 -4.30 22.74 19.40
CA LEU A 398 -4.74 22.60 20.79
C LEU A 398 -6.27 22.57 20.94
N LEU A 399 -7.00 23.10 19.95
CA LEU A 399 -8.47 23.27 19.98
C LEU A 399 -9.22 22.39 18.97
N SER A 400 -8.53 21.91 17.94
CA SER A 400 -9.11 21.10 16.86
C SER A 400 -8.14 20.06 16.32
N GLU A 401 -8.64 19.05 15.62
CA GLU A 401 -7.80 18.11 14.86
C GLU A 401 -8.48 17.54 13.62
N VAL A 402 -7.70 16.97 12.71
CA VAL A 402 -8.21 16.12 11.63
C VAL A 402 -8.18 14.65 12.05
N ILE A 403 -9.27 13.95 11.76
CA ILE A 403 -9.40 12.49 11.75
C ILE A 403 -9.96 12.02 10.41
N THR A 404 -10.07 10.71 10.24
CA THR A 404 -10.57 10.01 9.06
C THR A 404 -11.68 9.06 9.46
N ALA A 405 -12.68 8.87 8.60
CA ALA A 405 -13.80 7.94 8.82
C ALA A 405 -14.51 7.61 7.49
N ASP A 406 -14.84 6.36 7.23
CA ASP A 406 -15.80 5.98 6.18
C ASP A 406 -17.21 6.06 6.74
N THR A 407 -17.89 7.19 6.55
CA THR A 407 -19.27 7.35 7.07
C THR A 407 -20.35 6.90 6.10
N ASN A 408 -19.97 6.47 4.90
CA ASN A 408 -20.88 6.22 3.79
C ASN A 408 -20.98 4.70 3.45
N GLY A 409 -19.90 3.95 3.72
CA GLY A 409 -19.77 2.51 3.55
C GLY A 409 -19.16 2.07 2.21
N ASP A 410 -18.44 2.94 1.50
CA ASP A 410 -17.82 2.63 0.19
C ASP A 410 -16.41 2.00 0.30
N GLY A 411 -15.82 1.98 1.49
CA GLY A 411 -14.48 1.48 1.79
C GLY A 411 -13.36 2.51 1.62
N ILE A 412 -13.70 3.81 1.60
CA ILE A 412 -12.76 4.94 1.55
C ILE A 412 -13.09 5.92 2.68
N ASP A 413 -12.12 6.25 3.52
CA ASP A 413 -12.30 7.24 4.57
C ASP A 413 -12.39 8.65 3.99
N GLU A 414 -13.38 9.42 4.43
CA GLU A 414 -13.40 10.87 4.29
C GLU A 414 -12.54 11.56 5.36
N TYR A 415 -12.14 12.81 5.12
CA TYR A 415 -11.46 13.63 6.12
C TYR A 415 -12.48 14.41 6.97
N TYR A 416 -12.28 14.44 8.29
CA TYR A 416 -13.10 15.19 9.23
C TYR A 416 -12.27 16.13 10.08
N LEU A 417 -12.62 17.41 10.07
CA LEU A 417 -12.17 18.38 11.07
C LEU A 417 -13.10 18.31 12.29
N ILE A 418 -12.51 18.04 13.46
CA ILE A 418 -13.18 18.07 14.75
C ILE A 418 -12.73 19.33 15.50
N ASN A 419 -13.67 20.24 15.79
CA ASN A 419 -13.43 21.39 16.66
C ASN A 419 -13.98 21.09 18.05
N TYR A 420 -13.11 21.17 19.06
CA TYR A 420 -13.41 20.75 20.44
C TYR A 420 -13.72 21.93 21.36
N GLU A 421 -13.01 23.03 21.19
CA GLU A 421 -13.09 24.24 22.02
C GLU A 421 -13.20 25.48 21.14
N GLN A 422 -13.66 26.60 21.71
CA GLN A 422 -13.89 27.88 20.99
C GLN A 422 -14.83 27.76 19.76
N THR A 423 -15.75 26.80 19.80
CA THR A 423 -16.73 26.56 18.72
C THR A 423 -17.86 27.58 18.72
N ASN A 424 -18.43 27.87 17.56
CA ASN A 424 -19.50 28.86 17.42
C ASN A 424 -20.80 28.43 18.12
N THR A 425 -21.03 27.12 18.23
CA THR A 425 -22.22 26.54 18.85
C THR A 425 -22.07 26.21 20.33
N GLY A 426 -20.86 26.28 20.90
CA GLY A 426 -20.57 25.82 22.26
C GLY A 426 -20.61 24.29 22.41
N MET A 427 -20.74 23.54 21.31
CA MET A 427 -20.71 22.08 21.23
C MET A 427 -19.42 21.64 20.54
N ILE A 428 -19.02 20.36 20.64
CA ILE A 428 -18.04 19.81 19.71
C ILE A 428 -18.65 19.89 18.30
N GLU A 429 -17.89 20.38 17.31
CA GLU A 429 -18.34 20.50 15.92
C GLU A 429 -17.55 19.56 15.01
N VAL A 430 -18.25 18.84 14.13
CA VAL A 430 -17.68 17.91 13.15
C VAL A 430 -17.94 18.43 11.75
N HIS A 431 -16.88 18.59 10.94
CA HIS A 431 -16.96 19.09 9.58
C HIS A 431 -16.32 18.10 8.60
N GLY A 432 -17.08 17.61 7.63
CA GLY A 432 -16.64 16.62 6.64
C GLY A 432 -16.14 17.25 5.35
N TRP A 433 -15.00 16.76 4.87
CA TRP A 433 -14.32 17.16 3.64
C TRP A 433 -14.32 16.04 2.62
N SER A 434 -14.46 16.40 1.34
CA SER A 434 -14.14 15.51 0.21
C SER A 434 -12.76 14.86 0.39
N ASN A 435 -12.54 13.69 -0.22
CA ASN A 435 -11.40 12.79 0.03
C ASN A 435 -10.01 13.37 -0.34
N ASN A 436 -9.95 14.65 -0.69
CA ASN A 436 -8.79 15.48 -1.00
C ASN A 436 -8.74 16.80 -0.19
N GLY A 437 -9.67 17.08 0.73
CA GLY A 437 -9.72 18.29 1.55
C GLY A 437 -10.17 19.59 0.84
N THR A 438 -10.61 19.53 -0.43
CA THR A 438 -10.88 20.75 -1.23
C THR A 438 -12.34 21.23 -1.21
N SER A 439 -13.27 20.50 -0.59
CA SER A 439 -14.68 20.92 -0.49
C SER A 439 -15.36 20.36 0.74
N TRP A 440 -16.19 21.18 1.40
CA TRP A 440 -16.98 20.76 2.56
C TRP A 440 -18.28 20.09 2.09
N PHE A 441 -18.64 18.96 2.70
CA PHE A 441 -19.94 18.31 2.48
C PHE A 441 -20.80 18.18 3.74
N ARG A 442 -20.20 18.32 4.94
CA ARG A 442 -20.90 18.18 6.22
C ARG A 442 -20.43 19.25 7.20
N HIS A 443 -21.38 19.82 7.95
CA HIS A 443 -21.11 20.57 9.17
C HIS A 443 -22.14 20.16 10.22
N THR A 444 -21.69 19.74 11.40
CA THR A 444 -22.58 19.20 12.44
C THR A 444 -22.05 19.56 13.82
N ALA A 445 -22.72 20.48 14.51
CA ALA A 445 -22.58 20.59 15.96
C ALA A 445 -23.16 19.33 16.62
N THR A 446 -22.41 18.66 17.48
CA THR A 446 -22.84 17.41 18.13
C THR A 446 -23.78 17.69 19.32
N SER A 447 -24.20 16.64 20.01
CA SER A 447 -24.87 16.72 21.32
C SER A 447 -23.93 16.80 22.53
N HIS A 448 -22.61 16.72 22.34
CA HIS A 448 -21.65 16.91 23.44
C HIS A 448 -21.20 18.38 23.49
N PRO A 449 -21.25 19.06 24.66
CA PRO A 449 -20.69 20.39 24.84
C PRO A 449 -19.21 20.46 24.45
N ALA A 450 -18.72 21.65 24.10
CA ALA A 450 -17.29 21.91 23.89
C ALA A 450 -16.47 21.42 25.10
N ALA A 451 -15.38 20.71 24.85
CA ALA A 451 -14.61 20.01 25.87
C ALA A 451 -13.15 19.84 25.45
N SER A 452 -12.21 20.04 26.36
CA SER A 452 -10.79 20.04 26.01
C SER A 452 -10.27 18.67 25.58
N MET A 453 -9.43 18.67 24.54
CA MET A 453 -8.65 17.49 24.11
C MET A 453 -7.74 16.92 25.19
N ASN A 454 -7.47 17.68 26.26
CA ASN A 454 -6.78 17.16 27.46
C ASN A 454 -7.66 16.22 28.32
N THR A 455 -8.96 16.12 28.02
CA THR A 455 -9.96 15.37 28.81
C THR A 455 -10.82 14.39 28.01
N GLY A 456 -10.92 14.57 26.69
CA GLY A 456 -11.52 13.58 25.79
C GLY A 456 -11.31 13.94 24.33
N ARG A 457 -11.40 12.93 23.46
CA ARG A 457 -11.17 13.03 22.01
C ARG A 457 -12.18 12.20 21.23
N VAL A 458 -12.47 12.62 20.00
CA VAL A 458 -13.29 11.87 19.05
C VAL A 458 -12.40 10.92 18.25
N ILE A 459 -12.81 9.67 18.15
CA ILE A 459 -12.28 8.69 17.20
C ILE A 459 -13.41 8.21 16.27
N ALA A 460 -13.04 7.49 15.22
CA ALA A 460 -13.96 6.81 14.31
C ALA A 460 -13.64 5.30 14.30
N ALA A 461 -14.65 4.44 14.23
CA ALA A 461 -14.50 2.98 14.17
C ALA A 461 -15.78 2.28 13.70
N ASP A 462 -15.68 1.23 12.88
CA ASP A 462 -16.80 0.32 12.57
C ASP A 462 -16.97 -0.67 13.73
N LEU A 463 -17.87 -0.39 14.69
CA LEU A 463 -17.98 -1.20 15.91
C LEU A 463 -18.94 -2.39 15.77
N ASP A 464 -19.87 -2.35 14.82
CA ASP A 464 -20.91 -3.38 14.67
C ASP A 464 -20.75 -4.28 13.42
N GLY A 465 -19.94 -3.86 12.44
CA GLY A 465 -19.61 -4.59 11.22
C GLY A 465 -20.47 -4.20 10.00
N ASP A 466 -21.20 -3.07 10.04
CA ASP A 466 -21.96 -2.57 8.89
C ASP A 466 -21.09 -1.89 7.81
N LYS A 467 -19.79 -1.72 8.09
CA LYS A 467 -18.75 -1.03 7.28
C LYS A 467 -18.78 0.49 7.30
N LYS A 468 -19.56 1.12 8.17
CA LYS A 468 -19.47 2.56 8.43
C LYS A 468 -18.80 2.79 9.77
N ASP A 469 -17.98 3.82 9.84
CA ASP A 469 -17.35 4.19 11.08
C ASP A 469 -18.31 5.05 11.93
N GLU A 470 -18.60 4.61 13.16
CA GLU A 470 -19.24 5.46 14.17
C GLU A 470 -18.25 6.49 14.72
N PHE A 471 -18.72 7.72 14.93
CA PHE A 471 -17.99 8.67 15.77
C PHE A 471 -18.20 8.36 17.26
N ILE A 472 -17.10 8.30 17.98
CA ILE A 472 -17.05 7.93 19.40
C ILE A 472 -16.32 9.03 20.15
N TYR A 473 -16.98 9.70 21.08
CA TYR A 473 -16.29 10.55 22.06
C TYR A 473 -15.72 9.68 23.18
N VAL A 474 -14.40 9.61 23.23
CA VAL A 474 -13.65 8.89 24.26
C VAL A 474 -13.19 9.88 25.32
N LYS A 475 -13.74 9.76 26.52
CA LYS A 475 -13.50 10.67 27.63
C LYS A 475 -12.61 10.01 28.67
N TYR A 476 -11.46 10.60 28.95
CA TYR A 476 -10.41 10.07 29.82
C TYR A 476 -9.98 11.04 30.93
N GLY A 477 -10.62 12.20 31.04
CA GLY A 477 -10.52 13.13 32.16
C GLY A 477 -11.88 13.68 32.55
N ASN A 478 -12.04 14.04 33.84
CA ASN A 478 -13.32 14.52 34.41
C ASN A 478 -14.51 13.58 34.14
N THR A 479 -14.23 12.27 34.10
CA THR A 479 -15.21 11.18 33.87
C THR A 479 -16.10 10.99 35.10
N SER A 480 -17.34 10.57 34.89
CA SER A 480 -18.32 10.43 35.98
C SER A 480 -18.13 9.12 36.77
N SER A 481 -17.64 8.09 36.10
CA SER A 481 -17.28 6.78 36.65
C SER A 481 -15.88 6.71 37.26
N GLY A 482 -15.04 7.72 37.06
CA GLY A 482 -13.60 7.68 37.39
C GLY A 482 -12.79 6.77 36.45
N ARG A 483 -13.36 6.36 35.32
CA ARG A 483 -12.80 5.43 34.33
C ARG A 483 -12.89 6.03 32.93
N VAL A 484 -12.07 5.55 31.99
CA VAL A 484 -12.20 5.96 30.58
C VAL A 484 -13.59 5.56 30.08
N GLU A 485 -14.33 6.54 29.57
CA GLU A 485 -15.72 6.43 29.12
C GLU A 485 -15.80 6.54 27.59
N PHE A 486 -16.59 5.66 26.97
CA PHE A 486 -16.89 5.67 25.53
C PHE A 486 -18.34 6.11 25.33
N HIS A 487 -18.55 7.15 24.52
CA HIS A 487 -19.87 7.64 24.15
C HIS A 487 -20.01 7.57 22.62
N VAL A 488 -20.81 6.62 22.13
CA VAL A 488 -21.00 6.39 20.69
C VAL A 488 -22.22 7.17 20.23
N TRP A 489 -22.07 8.01 19.20
CA TRP A 489 -23.16 8.78 18.63
C TRP A 489 -24.00 7.98 17.63
N ASP A 490 -25.24 8.42 17.40
CA ASP A 490 -25.94 8.11 16.15
C ASP A 490 -25.29 8.80 14.94
N SER A 491 -25.64 8.39 13.73
CA SER A 491 -25.09 8.98 12.50
C SER A 491 -25.41 10.48 12.32
N SER A 492 -26.36 11.04 13.09
CA SER A 492 -26.68 12.47 13.10
C SER A 492 -25.81 13.29 14.06
N LEU A 493 -25.06 12.62 14.96
CA LEU A 493 -24.31 13.19 16.08
C LEU A 493 -25.17 13.95 17.11
N LYS A 494 -26.48 13.67 17.16
CA LYS A 494 -27.44 14.36 18.06
C LYS A 494 -27.90 13.50 19.23
N SER A 495 -27.80 12.18 19.12
CA SER A 495 -28.14 11.27 20.22
C SER A 495 -27.00 10.29 20.45
N TRP A 496 -26.96 9.73 21.65
CA TRP A 496 -26.05 8.65 21.99
C TRP A 496 -26.75 7.30 21.76
N VAL A 497 -26.07 6.37 21.10
CA VAL A 497 -26.54 4.98 20.92
C VAL A 497 -25.92 4.03 21.94
N ARG A 498 -24.73 4.35 22.47
CA ARG A 498 -24.03 3.54 23.47
C ARG A 498 -23.21 4.38 24.44
N HIS A 499 -23.20 3.97 25.71
CA HIS A 499 -22.35 4.50 26.76
C HIS A 499 -21.67 3.34 27.50
N THR A 500 -20.34 3.37 27.59
CA THR A 500 -19.56 2.38 28.34
C THR A 500 -18.56 3.07 29.25
N ALA A 501 -18.56 2.76 30.55
CA ALA A 501 -17.39 2.94 31.40
C ALA A 501 -16.49 1.69 31.29
N SER A 502 -15.24 1.87 30.89
CA SER A 502 -14.30 0.77 30.67
C SER A 502 -13.76 0.17 31.97
N ASN A 503 -12.86 -0.81 31.88
CA ASN A 503 -12.04 -1.25 33.02
C ASN A 503 -10.88 -0.30 33.36
N TYR A 504 -10.50 0.65 32.51
CA TYR A 504 -9.30 1.48 32.72
C TYR A 504 -9.60 2.75 33.53
N PRO A 505 -8.88 3.03 34.63
CA PRO A 505 -9.12 4.23 35.44
C PRO A 505 -8.66 5.51 34.73
N GLN A 506 -9.40 6.61 34.85
CA GLN A 506 -9.03 7.89 34.24
C GLN A 506 -7.67 8.39 34.75
N ALA A 507 -7.35 8.11 36.02
CA ALA A 507 -6.07 8.47 36.64
C ALA A 507 -4.86 7.70 36.06
N GLY A 508 -5.09 6.66 35.26
CA GLY A 508 -4.05 5.96 34.52
C GLY A 508 -3.78 6.53 33.12
N TYR A 509 -4.62 7.43 32.62
CA TYR A 509 -4.52 7.97 31.27
C TYR A 509 -3.74 9.29 31.24
N VAL A 510 -2.69 9.34 30.42
CA VAL A 510 -1.75 10.45 30.28
C VAL A 510 -1.65 10.84 28.81
N VAL A 511 -2.28 11.97 28.44
CA VAL A 511 -2.40 12.46 27.06
C VAL A 511 -1.06 12.61 26.33
N ALA A 512 0.03 12.87 27.06
CA ALA A 512 1.36 13.03 26.49
C ALA A 512 2.09 11.70 26.17
N THR A 513 1.61 10.57 26.68
CA THR A 513 2.30 9.26 26.60
C THR A 513 1.37 8.09 26.24
N ASN A 514 0.07 8.37 26.01
CA ASN A 514 -0.94 7.40 25.63
C ASN A 514 -1.74 7.86 24.40
N ASP A 515 -2.34 6.91 23.71
CA ASP A 515 -3.27 7.14 22.61
C ASP A 515 -4.43 6.12 22.65
N ILE A 516 -5.48 6.40 21.88
CA ILE A 516 -6.55 5.44 21.60
C ILE A 516 -6.79 5.41 20.10
N VAL A 517 -6.75 4.22 19.51
CA VAL A 517 -6.96 3.99 18.07
C VAL A 517 -7.97 2.87 17.87
N ALA A 518 -8.60 2.81 16.69
CA ALA A 518 -9.48 1.71 16.29
C ALA A 518 -8.89 1.02 15.05
N ALA A 519 -8.93 -0.32 15.02
CA ALA A 519 -8.40 -1.12 13.91
C ALA A 519 -8.94 -2.55 13.91
N ASP A 520 -9.12 -3.16 12.73
CA ASP A 520 -9.43 -4.58 12.61
C ASP A 520 -8.14 -5.41 12.39
N LEU A 521 -7.31 -5.47 13.43
CA LEU A 521 -6.05 -6.23 13.39
C LEU A 521 -6.29 -7.72 13.09
N PHE A 522 -7.36 -8.30 13.65
CA PHE A 522 -7.61 -9.75 13.57
C PHE A 522 -8.51 -10.17 12.39
N GLY A 523 -9.02 -9.23 11.59
CA GLY A 523 -9.86 -9.49 10.42
C GLY A 523 -11.23 -10.05 10.76
N ARG A 524 -11.88 -9.45 11.76
CA ARG A 524 -13.23 -9.79 12.21
C ARG A 524 -14.32 -9.15 11.36
N GLY A 525 -13.98 -8.18 10.51
CA GLY A 525 -14.94 -7.35 9.79
C GLY A 525 -15.60 -6.30 10.67
N ARG A 526 -14.94 -5.91 11.77
CA ARG A 526 -15.27 -4.79 12.65
C ARG A 526 -14.01 -4.38 13.45
N ASP A 527 -13.91 -3.12 13.78
CA ASP A 527 -12.77 -2.55 14.50
C ASP A 527 -12.76 -2.95 15.99
N THR A 528 -11.56 -3.14 16.53
CA THR A 528 -11.30 -3.19 17.96
C THR A 528 -10.72 -1.86 18.39
N ILE A 529 -11.19 -1.30 19.51
CA ILE A 529 -10.56 -0.12 20.13
C ILE A 529 -9.35 -0.57 20.96
N TYR A 530 -8.20 0.03 20.69
CA TYR A 530 -6.93 -0.23 21.36
C TYR A 530 -6.45 0.99 22.15
N TYR A 531 -6.07 0.75 23.40
CA TYR A 531 -5.26 1.67 24.20
C TYR A 531 -3.78 1.45 23.90
N ILE A 532 -3.08 2.54 23.62
CA ILE A 532 -1.66 2.57 23.28
C ILE A 532 -0.90 3.24 24.42
N LYS A 533 0.17 2.61 24.91
CA LYS A 533 1.07 3.18 25.92
C LYS A 533 2.50 3.23 25.38
N TYR A 534 2.99 4.44 25.10
CA TYR A 534 4.27 4.67 24.40
C TYR A 534 5.51 4.58 25.31
N ARG A 535 5.36 4.84 26.62
CA ARG A 535 6.45 4.81 27.62
C ARG A 535 5.95 4.45 29.02
N ASP A 536 6.87 4.36 29.97
CA ASP A 536 6.62 3.96 31.37
C ASP A 536 5.98 2.55 31.47
N THR A 537 6.40 1.64 30.59
CA THR A 537 5.93 0.25 30.51
C THR A 537 6.91 -0.70 31.22
N PRO A 538 6.45 -1.77 31.89
CA PRO A 538 7.32 -2.71 32.61
C PRO A 538 8.46 -3.34 31.79
N HIS A 539 8.33 -3.36 30.46
CA HIS A 539 9.26 -4.03 29.55
C HIS A 539 10.05 -3.08 28.64
N ASN A 540 9.96 -1.76 28.84
CA ASN A 540 10.54 -0.73 27.96
C ASN A 540 10.18 -0.91 26.46
N LYS A 541 8.94 -1.33 26.22
CA LYS A 541 8.34 -1.54 24.90
C LYS A 541 7.01 -0.79 24.78
N ILE A 542 6.58 -0.44 23.58
CA ILE A 542 5.18 0.02 23.41
C ILE A 542 4.24 -1.13 23.76
N GLU A 543 3.20 -0.84 24.54
CA GLU A 543 2.11 -1.77 24.83
C GLU A 543 0.83 -1.36 24.11
N VAL A 544 0.14 -2.35 23.56
CA VAL A 544 -1.14 -2.22 22.86
C VAL A 544 -2.14 -3.12 23.57
N HIS A 545 -3.19 -2.54 24.16
CA HIS A 545 -4.21 -3.25 24.94
C HIS A 545 -5.55 -3.10 24.22
N GLY A 546 -6.13 -4.20 23.73
CA GLY A 546 -7.40 -4.19 23.01
C GLY A 546 -8.57 -4.44 23.95
N TRP A 547 -9.57 -3.56 23.91
CA TRP A 547 -10.83 -3.77 24.62
C TRP A 547 -11.72 -4.77 23.89
N GLY A 548 -12.56 -5.49 24.63
CA GLY A 548 -13.65 -6.29 24.06
C GLY A 548 -14.73 -5.45 23.39
N ASP A 549 -15.65 -6.10 22.67
CA ASP A 549 -16.67 -5.46 21.84
C ASP A 549 -17.66 -4.57 22.63
N ASN A 550 -17.79 -4.78 23.93
CA ASN A 550 -18.58 -3.94 24.84
C ASN A 550 -17.78 -2.80 25.51
N GLN A 551 -16.47 -2.75 25.29
CA GLN A 551 -15.46 -1.88 25.92
C GLN A 551 -15.31 -1.96 27.45
N GLN A 552 -15.83 -3.00 28.10
CA GLN A 552 -15.81 -3.13 29.57
C GLN A 552 -14.57 -3.86 30.11
N SER A 553 -13.88 -4.66 29.30
CA SER A 553 -12.72 -5.47 29.69
C SER A 553 -11.62 -5.45 28.63
N TRP A 554 -10.40 -5.80 29.04
CA TRP A 554 -9.32 -6.13 28.10
C TRP A 554 -9.54 -7.53 27.55
N ASP A 555 -9.50 -7.65 26.23
CA ASP A 555 -9.58 -8.92 25.51
C ASP A 555 -8.22 -9.30 24.88
N SER A 556 -7.31 -8.33 24.72
CA SER A 556 -5.95 -8.58 24.25
C SER A 556 -4.92 -7.63 24.88
N HIS A 557 -3.68 -8.11 24.98
CA HIS A 557 -2.51 -7.33 25.39
C HIS A 557 -1.31 -7.75 24.54
N ILE A 558 -0.61 -6.78 23.97
CA ILE A 558 0.54 -7.00 23.09
C ILE A 558 1.68 -6.10 23.55
N SER A 559 2.77 -6.70 24.02
CA SER A 559 4.06 -6.02 24.17
C SER A 559 4.79 -6.10 22.84
N THR A 560 4.89 -4.98 22.12
CA THR A 560 5.36 -4.95 20.72
C THR A 560 6.86 -5.24 20.59
N SER A 561 7.37 -5.36 19.36
CA SER A 561 8.82 -5.35 19.08
C SER A 561 9.47 -3.98 19.19
N SER A 562 8.70 -2.89 19.28
CA SER A 562 9.25 -1.53 19.40
C SER A 562 9.62 -1.17 20.83
N GLY A 563 10.73 -0.44 20.98
CA GLY A 563 11.05 0.26 22.22
C GLY A 563 10.10 1.43 22.49
N THR A 564 10.20 2.02 23.68
CA THR A 564 9.43 3.21 24.06
C THR A 564 9.92 4.50 23.38
N TYR A 565 9.02 5.46 23.19
CA TYR A 565 9.30 6.81 22.63
C TYR A 565 9.01 7.93 23.62
#